data_AF-A0A534SDM6-F1
#
_entry.id   AF-A0A534SDM6-F1
#
_cell.length_a   1.000
_cell.length_b   1.000
_cell.length_c   1.000
_cell.angle_alpha   90.00
_cell.angle_beta   90.00
_cell.angle_gamma   90.00
#
_symmetry.space_group_name_H-M   'P 1'
#
loop_
_entity.id
_entity.type
_entity.pdbx_description
1 polymer ?
#
loop_
_entity_poly.entity_id
_entity_poly.type
_entity_poly.pdbx_seq_one_letter_code
_entity_poly.pdbx_strand_id
1 'polypeptide(L)'
;LGKAVDAEKTERGYQALDVMERHLGVRQFFVGERYTIADVALYAYTHVAHEGGFNLVAYPNVRAWLGRVASEPGHVAITRRQFG
;
A
#
# COMPACT_ATOMS: atom_id res chain seq x y z
N LEU A 1 -11.72 17.34 -18.79
CA LEU A 1 -11.79 17.97 -17.45
C LEU A 1 -11.46 16.90 -16.41
N GLY A 2 -10.21 16.87 -15.93
CA GLY A 2 -9.82 15.98 -14.83
C GLY A 2 -10.50 16.45 -13.55
N LYS A 3 -11.21 15.56 -12.86
CA LYS A 3 -11.83 15.88 -11.58
C LYS A 3 -10.71 16.29 -10.61
N ALA A 4 -10.82 17.44 -9.97
CA ALA A 4 -9.94 17.78 -8.85
C ALA A 4 -9.93 16.59 -7.88
N VAL A 5 -8.75 16.15 -7.47
CA VAL A 5 -8.63 15.12 -6.44
C VAL A 5 -9.38 15.66 -5.22
N ASP A 6 -10.38 14.90 -4.76
CA ASP A 6 -11.24 15.30 -3.67
C ASP A 6 -10.39 15.43 -2.40
N ALA A 7 -10.22 16.67 -1.91
CA ALA A 7 -9.31 16.99 -0.80
C ALA A 7 -9.63 16.19 0.46
N GLU A 8 -10.92 15.91 0.71
CA GLU A 8 -11.35 15.07 1.84
C GLU A 8 -10.88 13.63 1.66
N LYS A 9 -10.94 13.08 0.44
CA LYS A 9 -10.46 11.73 0.15
C LYS A 9 -8.94 11.63 0.27
N THR A 10 -8.21 12.67 -0.15
CA THR A 10 -6.75 12.73 0.03
C THR A 10 -6.37 12.77 1.50
N GLU A 11 -7.03 13.62 2.29
CA GLU A 11 -6.75 13.71 3.73
C GLU A 11 -7.00 12.38 4.43
N ARG A 12 -8.16 11.74 4.18
CA ARG A 12 -8.46 10.41 4.73
C ARG A 12 -7.46 9.34 4.27
N GLY A 13 -6.95 9.45 3.04
CA GLY A 13 -5.91 8.55 2.54
C GLY A 13 -4.59 8.68 3.31
N TYR A 14 -4.15 9.91 3.60
CA TYR A 14 -2.97 10.12 4.44
C TYR A 14 -3.20 9.65 5.89
N GLN A 15 -4.38 9.89 6.46
CA GLN A 15 -4.73 9.35 7.79
C GLN A 15 -4.67 7.81 7.82
N ALA A 16 -5.12 7.14 6.77
CA ALA A 16 -5.00 5.69 6.66
C ALA A 16 -3.53 5.24 6.59
N LEU A 17 -2.69 5.94 5.82
CA LEU A 17 -1.25 5.68 5.74
C LEU A 17 -0.57 5.89 7.10
N ASP A 18 -0.95 6.90 7.87
CA ASP A 18 -0.42 7.14 9.23
C ASP A 18 -0.76 5.97 10.17
N VAL A 19 -1.96 5.41 10.06
CA VAL A 19 -2.37 4.23 10.84
C VAL A 19 -1.54 3.01 10.43
N MET A 20 -1.36 2.78 9.14
CA MET A 20 -0.54 1.68 8.62
C MET A 20 0.91 1.79 9.09
N GLU A 21 1.49 2.98 8.99
CA GLU A 21 2.88 3.27 9.38
C GLU A 21 3.13 2.98 10.86
N ARG A 22 2.22 3.45 11.74
CA ARG A 22 2.31 3.17 13.18
C ARG A 22 2.21 1.68 13.48
N HIS A 23 1.28 0.97 12.82
CA HIS A 23 1.10 -0.47 13.00
C HIS A 23 2.36 -1.25 12.57
N LEU A 24 2.89 -0.93 11.40
CA LEU A 24 4.06 -1.58 10.80
C LEU A 24 5.37 -1.18 11.48
N GLY A 25 5.40 -0.12 12.28
CA GLY A 25 6.55 0.25 13.11
C GLY A 25 6.88 -0.77 14.20
N VAL A 26 5.94 -1.65 14.55
CA VAL A 26 6.13 -2.70 15.57
C VAL A 26 5.76 -4.10 15.09
N ARG A 27 5.39 -4.26 13.81
CA ARG A 27 4.93 -5.53 13.22
C ARG A 27 5.45 -5.71 11.81
N GLN A 28 5.71 -6.96 11.44
CA GLN A 28 6.13 -7.28 10.09
C GLN A 28 4.96 -7.29 9.09
N PHE A 29 3.76 -7.69 9.54
CA PHE A 29 2.54 -7.84 8.73
C PHE A 29 1.30 -7.33 9.49
N PHE A 30 0.15 -7.27 8.81
CA PHE A 30 -1.06 -6.67 9.39
C PHE A 30 -1.76 -7.54 10.45
N VAL A 31 -1.69 -8.87 10.34
CA VAL A 31 -2.43 -9.79 11.22
C VAL A 31 -1.51 -10.85 11.79
N GLY A 32 -1.30 -10.81 13.12
CA GLY A 32 -0.32 -11.65 13.79
C GLY A 32 1.11 -11.32 13.33
N GLU A 33 2.01 -12.31 13.42
CA GLU A 33 3.41 -12.17 13.03
C GLU A 33 3.72 -12.88 11.69
N ARG A 34 2.76 -12.92 10.76
CA ARG A 34 2.90 -13.63 9.48
C ARG A 34 2.09 -13.01 8.34
N TYR A 35 2.44 -13.34 7.11
CA TYR A 35 1.75 -12.91 5.89
C TYR A 35 0.33 -13.49 5.80
N THR A 36 -0.66 -12.65 5.47
CA THR A 36 -2.07 -13.04 5.38
C THR A 36 -2.82 -12.34 4.23
N ILE A 37 -4.10 -12.66 4.06
CA ILE A 37 -4.99 -11.98 3.12
C ILE A 37 -5.12 -10.47 3.40
N ALA A 38 -4.91 -10.01 4.64
CA ALA A 38 -4.92 -8.59 4.96
C ALA A 38 -3.79 -7.84 4.23
N ASP A 39 -2.61 -8.44 4.15
CA ASP A 39 -1.47 -7.87 3.46
C ASP A 39 -1.69 -7.86 1.95
N VAL A 40 -2.25 -8.94 1.38
CA VAL A 40 -2.63 -9.00 -0.04
C VAL A 40 -3.62 -7.88 -0.39
N ALA A 41 -4.68 -7.73 0.40
CA ALA A 41 -5.74 -6.75 0.15
C ALA A 41 -5.23 -5.31 0.23
N LEU A 42 -4.40 -4.99 1.22
CA LEU A 42 -3.83 -3.65 1.38
C LEU A 42 -2.74 -3.37 0.34
N TYR A 43 -1.94 -4.37 -0.03
CA TYR A 43 -0.83 -4.20 -0.98
C TYR A 43 -1.33 -3.76 -2.36
N ALA A 44 -2.45 -4.33 -2.83
CA ALA A 44 -2.99 -4.07 -4.16
C ALA A 44 -3.15 -2.58 -4.49
N TYR A 45 -3.63 -1.76 -3.56
CA TYR A 45 -3.76 -0.31 -3.78
C TYR A 45 -2.56 0.49 -3.25
N THR A 46 -1.94 0.03 -2.17
CA THR A 46 -0.84 0.79 -1.55
C THR A 46 0.41 0.80 -2.42
N HIS A 47 0.70 -0.29 -3.17
CA HIS A 47 1.90 -0.36 -4.01
C HIS A 47 1.89 0.63 -5.20
N VAL A 48 0.70 1.06 -5.64
CA VAL A 48 0.48 2.07 -6.69
C VAL A 48 -0.09 3.38 -6.13
N ALA A 49 0.07 3.66 -4.84
CA ALA A 49 -0.50 4.86 -4.21
C ALA A 49 -0.09 6.18 -4.91
N HIS A 50 1.08 6.21 -5.56
CA HIS A 50 1.54 7.33 -6.37
C HIS A 50 0.63 7.63 -7.58
N GLU A 51 -0.01 6.62 -8.18
CA GLU A 51 -1.01 6.82 -9.24
C GLU A 51 -2.25 7.54 -8.71
N GLY A 52 -2.53 7.42 -7.41
CA GLY A 52 -3.56 8.17 -6.69
C GLY A 52 -3.11 9.52 -6.14
N GLY A 53 -1.87 9.95 -6.42
CA GLY A 53 -1.31 11.22 -5.95
C GLY A 53 -0.73 11.20 -4.53
N PHE A 54 -0.55 10.03 -3.92
CA PHE A 54 0.04 9.90 -2.58
C PHE A 54 1.57 9.74 -2.66
N ASN A 55 2.28 10.47 -1.82
CA ASN A 55 3.74 10.34 -1.68
C ASN A 55 4.08 9.49 -0.45
N LEU A 56 4.73 8.34 -0.68
CA LEU A 56 5.11 7.41 0.39
C LEU A 56 6.48 7.69 1.02
N VAL A 57 7.20 8.75 0.63
CA VAL A 57 8.54 9.06 1.16
C VAL A 57 8.56 9.19 2.68
N ALA A 58 7.50 9.75 3.28
CA ALA A 58 7.38 9.92 4.74
C ALA A 58 7.01 8.61 5.50
N TYR A 59 6.82 7.50 4.79
CA TYR A 59 6.26 6.25 5.34
C TYR A 59 7.24 5.07 5.19
N PRO A 60 8.37 5.06 5.93
CA PRO A 60 9.41 4.05 5.78
C PRO A 60 8.94 2.64 6.15
N ASN A 61 8.08 2.46 7.16
CA ASN A 61 7.59 1.13 7.55
C ASN A 61 6.60 0.59 6.52
N VAL A 62 5.72 1.43 5.96
CA VAL A 62 4.87 1.07 4.82
C VAL A 62 5.73 0.66 3.62
N ARG A 63 6.77 1.44 3.28
CA ARG A 63 7.67 1.10 2.16
C ARG A 63 8.41 -0.22 2.40
N ALA A 64 8.87 -0.47 3.62
CA ALA A 64 9.52 -1.74 3.96
C ALA A 64 8.56 -2.93 3.87
N TRP A 65 7.31 -2.76 4.31
CA TRP A 65 6.25 -3.76 4.16
C TRP A 65 5.90 -4.02 2.69
N LEU A 66 5.78 -2.99 1.84
CA LEU A 66 5.60 -3.16 0.39
C LEU A 66 6.71 -4.02 -0.21
N GLY A 67 7.97 -3.78 0.18
CA GLY A 67 9.11 -4.58 -0.24
C GLY A 67 9.04 -6.04 0.21
N ARG A 68 8.58 -6.30 1.44
CA ARG A 68 8.35 -7.67 1.93
C ARG A 68 7.29 -8.39 1.11
N VAL A 69 6.12 -7.78 0.92
CA VAL A 69 5.01 -8.40 0.16
C VAL A 69 5.42 -8.67 -1.30
N ALA A 70 6.12 -7.73 -1.94
CA ALA A 70 6.61 -7.91 -3.31
C ALA A 70 7.65 -9.04 -3.46
N SER A 71 8.27 -9.46 -2.35
CA SER A 71 9.29 -10.51 -2.31
C SER A 71 8.73 -11.89 -1.91
N GLU A 72 7.44 -11.99 -1.59
CA GLU A 72 6.82 -13.27 -1.21
C GLU A 72 6.87 -14.29 -2.36
N PRO A 73 7.14 -15.58 -2.10
CA PRO A 73 7.09 -16.62 -3.11
C PRO A 73 5.73 -16.68 -3.80
N GLY A 74 5.73 -16.65 -5.14
CA GLY A 74 4.50 -16.67 -5.94
C GLY A 74 3.84 -15.29 -6.10
N HIS A 75 4.44 -14.21 -5.61
CA HIS A 75 3.99 -12.86 -5.93
C HIS A 75 4.01 -12.64 -7.46
N VAL A 76 2.87 -12.22 -8.00
CA VAL A 76 2.72 -11.86 -9.41
C VAL A 76 2.60 -10.35 -9.51
N ALA A 77 3.47 -9.73 -10.30
CA ALA A 77 3.44 -8.29 -10.50
C ALA A 77 2.07 -7.84 -11.05
N ILE A 78 1.47 -6.84 -10.40
CA ILE A 78 0.19 -6.24 -10.79
C ILE A 78 0.46 -5.23 -11.91
N THR A 79 0.85 -5.76 -13.06
CA THR A 79 1.06 -4.99 -14.28
C THR A 79 -0.11 -5.21 -15.23
N ARG A 80 -0.57 -4.18 -15.92
CA ARG A 80 -1.52 -4.34 -17.02
C ARG A 80 -0.89 -5.24 -18.09
N ARG A 81 -1.31 -6.51 -18.17
CA ARG A 81 -1.08 -7.32 -19.37
C ARG A 81 -2.17 -6.98 -20.38
N GLN A 82 -1.78 -6.75 -21.63
CA GLN A 82 -2.74 -6.80 -22.73
C GLN A 82 -3.18 -8.26 -22.82
N PHE A 83 -4.43 -8.54 -22.46
CA PHE A 83 -5.06 -9.78 -22.87
C PHE A 83 -5.28 -9.64 -24.37
N GLY A 84 -4.45 -10.33 -25.15
CA GLY A 84 -4.61 -10.48 -26.60
C GLY A 84 -5.67 -11.52 -26.91
#